data_AF-A0A4S1GXM6-F1
#
_entry.id   AF-A0A4S1GXM6-F1
#
_cell.length_a   1.000
_cell.length_b   1.000
_cell.length_c   1.000
_cell.angle_alpha   90.00
_cell.angle_beta   90.00
_cell.angle_gamma   90.00
#
_symmetry.space_group_name_H-M   'P 1'
#
loop_
_entity.id
_entity.type
_entity.pdbx_description
1 polymer ?
#
loop_
_entity_poly.entity_id
_entity_poly.type
_entity_poly.pdbx_seq_one_letter_code
_entity_poly.pdbx_strand_id
1 'polypeptide(L)'
;MNDNRQPTDDLIRGLAAQAGKGSSFLLRLSIVLPVALVFSILAATGVVVMIAGPRSDLLQILPTWTFLFKVIGMVLVAAGGFQLVWTVVQPGQASRTVLVLAPALLFLLAGALFDRSGFPLFGVHTYSVLNCAGTIIMASIPALAAIRFAMRAGTPTRLSRAGAIAGFLAGSVGGLAYTIACLNDGAAFVAVWYSIAIACVTALGASIGPKLLRW
;
A
#
# COMPACT_ATOMS: atom_id res chain seq x y z
N MET A 1 -43.98 -34.31 12.77
CA MET A 1 -42.63 -33.84 13.16
C MET A 1 -41.66 -34.37 12.11
N ASN A 2 -41.31 -33.57 11.11
CA ASN A 2 -40.34 -33.97 10.07
C ASN A 2 -38.92 -33.78 10.61
N ASP A 3 -38.20 -34.89 10.74
CA ASP A 3 -36.78 -34.91 11.11
C ASP A 3 -35.95 -34.39 9.92
N ASN A 4 -35.57 -33.11 9.99
CA ASN A 4 -34.90 -32.37 8.93
C ASN A 4 -33.38 -32.63 8.93
N ARG A 5 -32.97 -33.89 9.14
CA ARG A 5 -31.56 -34.32 9.11
C ARG A 5 -31.16 -34.55 7.67
N GLN A 6 -30.48 -33.57 7.06
CA GLN A 6 -29.78 -33.83 5.81
C GLN A 6 -28.78 -34.97 6.03
N PRO A 7 -28.75 -36.01 5.16
CA PRO A 7 -27.76 -37.07 5.22
C PRO A 7 -26.36 -36.45 5.17
N THR A 8 -25.45 -36.95 6.01
CA THR A 8 -24.05 -36.48 6.06
C THR A 8 -23.41 -36.50 4.67
N ASP A 9 -23.81 -37.44 3.81
CA ASP A 9 -23.34 -37.58 2.43
C ASP A 9 -23.75 -36.41 1.53
N ASP A 10 -24.93 -35.83 1.73
CA ASP A 10 -25.39 -34.66 0.98
C ASP A 10 -24.62 -33.40 1.42
N LEU A 11 -24.31 -33.30 2.72
CA LEU A 11 -23.45 -32.24 3.25
C LEU A 11 -22.01 -32.36 2.71
N ILE A 12 -21.47 -33.58 2.66
CA ILE A 12 -20.15 -33.88 2.12
C ILE A 12 -20.10 -33.57 0.62
N ARG A 13 -21.12 -33.97 -0.16
CA ARG A 13 -21.23 -33.66 -1.59
C ARG A 13 -21.36 -32.16 -1.84
N GLY A 14 -22.12 -31.45 -1.02
CA GLY A 14 -22.24 -29.99 -1.09
C GLY A 14 -20.90 -29.28 -0.86
N LEU A 15 -20.18 -29.67 0.20
CA LEU A 15 -18.84 -29.13 0.50
C LEU A 15 -17.81 -29.49 -0.57
N ALA A 16 -17.84 -30.72 -1.09
CA ALA A 16 -16.95 -31.16 -2.17
C ALA A 16 -17.20 -30.40 -3.48
N ALA A 17 -18.46 -30.12 -3.82
CA ALA A 17 -18.81 -29.32 -4.99
C ALA A 17 -18.38 -27.84 -4.85
N GLN A 18 -18.35 -27.30 -3.63
CA GLN A 18 -17.88 -25.95 -3.36
C GLN A 18 -16.36 -25.82 -3.24
N ALA A 19 -15.64 -26.90 -2.90
CA ALA A 19 -14.17 -26.91 -2.82
C ALA A 19 -13.51 -26.57 -4.17
N GLY A 20 -14.13 -26.92 -5.31
CA GLY A 20 -13.64 -26.59 -6.65
C GLY A 20 -13.82 -25.13 -7.10
N LYS A 21 -14.63 -24.33 -6.39
CA LYS A 21 -14.87 -22.90 -6.73
C LYS A 21 -13.71 -21.97 -6.33
N GLY A 22 -12.63 -22.49 -5.74
CA GLY A 22 -11.45 -21.70 -5.38
C GLY A 22 -10.72 -21.06 -6.58
N SER A 23 -10.85 -21.61 -7.80
CA SER A 23 -10.13 -21.08 -8.97
C SER A 23 -10.73 -19.77 -9.51
N SER A 24 -12.06 -19.60 -9.44
CA SER A 24 -12.73 -18.39 -9.93
C SER A 24 -12.42 -17.16 -9.07
N PHE A 25 -12.20 -17.38 -7.78
CA PHE A 25 -11.76 -16.38 -6.82
C PHE A 25 -10.37 -15.83 -7.14
N LEU A 26 -9.39 -16.72 -7.33
CA LEU A 26 -8.00 -16.34 -7.62
C LEU A 26 -7.90 -15.63 -8.97
N LEU A 27 -8.66 -16.07 -9.97
CA LEU A 27 -8.73 -15.44 -11.28
C LEU A 27 -9.35 -14.04 -11.23
N ARG A 28 -10.36 -13.82 -10.38
CA ARG A 28 -10.95 -12.48 -10.21
C ARG A 28 -9.97 -11.54 -9.50
N LEU A 29 -9.28 -12.01 -8.46
CA LEU A 29 -8.31 -11.21 -7.73
C LEU A 29 -7.11 -10.82 -8.60
N SER A 30 -6.62 -11.73 -9.46
CA SER A 30 -5.48 -11.47 -10.35
C SER A 30 -5.75 -10.36 -11.37
N ILE A 31 -7.01 -10.09 -11.70
CA ILE A 31 -7.41 -9.01 -12.61
C ILE A 31 -7.76 -7.74 -11.83
N VAL A 32 -8.57 -7.86 -10.77
CA VAL A 32 -9.10 -6.68 -10.06
C VAL A 32 -8.00 -5.94 -9.29
N LEU A 33 -7.04 -6.65 -8.70
CA LEU A 33 -5.98 -6.03 -7.91
C LEU A 33 -5.02 -5.16 -8.73
N PRO A 34 -4.44 -5.59 -9.87
CA PRO A 34 -3.59 -4.71 -10.68
C PRO A 34 -4.38 -3.54 -11.28
N VAL A 35 -5.63 -3.73 -11.69
CA VAL A 35 -6.49 -2.62 -12.16
C VAL A 35 -6.68 -1.59 -11.05
N ALA A 36 -6.97 -2.04 -9.82
CA ALA A 36 -7.07 -1.15 -8.67
C ALA A 36 -5.75 -0.46 -8.35
N LEU A 37 -4.60 -1.12 -8.53
CA LEU A 37 -3.29 -0.52 -8.33
C LEU A 37 -3.01 0.58 -9.36
N VAL A 38 -3.27 0.33 -10.65
CA VAL A 38 -3.11 1.33 -11.72
C VAL A 38 -4.01 2.53 -11.44
N PHE A 39 -5.28 2.29 -11.11
CA PHE A 39 -6.20 3.35 -10.72
C PHE A 39 -5.71 4.13 -9.49
N SER A 40 -5.18 3.43 -8.49
CA SER A 40 -4.61 4.04 -7.28
C SER A 40 -3.44 4.97 -7.60
N ILE A 41 -2.53 4.55 -8.49
CA ILE A 41 -1.38 5.35 -8.92
C ILE A 41 -1.86 6.61 -9.66
N LEU A 42 -2.80 6.46 -10.61
CA LEU A 42 -3.35 7.58 -11.36
C LEU A 42 -4.09 8.58 -10.45
N ALA A 43 -4.94 8.07 -9.55
CA ALA A 43 -5.70 8.90 -8.62
C ALA A 43 -4.78 9.62 -7.62
N ALA A 44 -3.81 8.91 -7.02
CA ALA A 44 -2.85 9.51 -6.11
C ALA A 44 -2.00 10.59 -6.81
N THR A 45 -1.55 10.32 -8.04
CA THR A 45 -0.79 11.29 -8.84
C THR A 45 -1.64 12.52 -9.17
N GLY A 46 -2.91 12.32 -9.55
CA GLY A 46 -3.85 13.41 -9.79
C GLY A 46 -4.05 14.29 -8.55
N VAL A 47 -4.21 13.69 -7.37
CA VAL A 47 -4.32 14.43 -6.10
C VAL A 47 -3.04 15.23 -5.81
N VAL A 48 -1.87 14.63 -5.98
CA VAL A 48 -0.59 15.33 -5.77
C VAL A 48 -0.43 16.51 -6.73
N VAL A 49 -0.75 16.33 -8.01
CA VAL A 49 -0.69 17.40 -9.02
C VAL A 49 -1.67 18.52 -8.70
N MET A 50 -2.88 18.20 -8.23
CA MET A 50 -3.88 19.21 -7.86
C MET A 50 -3.51 20.00 -6.60
N ILE A 51 -2.90 19.36 -5.60
CA ILE A 51 -2.61 20.00 -4.31
C ILE A 51 -1.27 20.72 -4.31
N ALA A 52 -0.21 20.05 -4.79
CA ALA A 52 1.16 20.53 -4.68
C ALA A 52 1.75 21.00 -6.02
N GLY A 53 1.21 20.51 -7.14
CA GLY A 53 1.78 20.74 -8.47
C GLY A 53 3.07 19.95 -8.70
N PRO A 54 3.42 19.65 -9.97
CA PRO A 54 4.71 19.08 -10.30
C PRO A 54 5.82 20.11 -10.06
N ARG A 55 6.98 19.67 -9.55
CA ARG A 55 8.14 20.56 -9.42
C ARG A 55 8.65 20.99 -10.80
N SER A 56 9.07 22.25 -10.93
CA SER A 56 9.48 22.85 -12.21
C SER A 56 10.78 22.27 -12.79
N ASP A 57 11.62 21.69 -11.95
CA ASP A 57 12.93 21.13 -12.26
C ASP A 57 12.92 19.59 -12.39
N LEU A 58 11.73 18.99 -12.51
CA LEU A 58 11.56 17.53 -12.54
C LEU A 58 12.42 16.86 -13.63
N LEU A 59 12.44 17.43 -14.84
CA LEU A 59 13.21 16.88 -15.96
C LEU A 59 14.72 16.90 -15.71
N GLN A 60 15.20 17.85 -14.90
CA GLN A 60 16.62 18.02 -14.58
C GLN A 60 17.04 17.11 -13.42
N ILE A 61 16.12 16.84 -12.48
CA ILE A 61 16.39 16.06 -11.28
C ILE A 61 16.24 14.54 -11.51
N LEU A 62 15.54 14.12 -12.58
CA LEU A 62 15.33 12.71 -12.96
C LEU A 62 16.59 11.81 -12.88
N PRO A 63 17.76 12.21 -13.42
CA PRO A 63 18.97 11.39 -13.37
C PRO A 63 19.71 11.44 -12.03
N THR A 64 19.29 12.30 -11.09
CA THR A 64 20.01 12.46 -9.83
C THR A 64 19.79 11.28 -8.89
N TRP A 65 20.84 10.91 -8.17
CA TRP A 65 20.80 9.80 -7.22
C TRP A 65 19.75 10.02 -6.12
N THR A 66 19.58 11.25 -5.65
CA THR A 66 18.62 11.58 -4.58
C THR A 66 17.17 11.42 -5.05
N PHE A 67 16.87 11.77 -6.30
CA PHE A 67 15.56 11.51 -6.90
C PHE A 67 15.32 10.02 -7.12
N LEU A 68 16.30 9.30 -7.66
CA LEU A 68 16.18 7.86 -7.89
C LEU A 68 16.01 7.09 -6.59
N PHE A 69 16.70 7.50 -5.52
CA PHE A 69 16.58 6.89 -4.21
C PHE A 69 15.12 6.92 -3.68
N LYS A 70 14.46 8.09 -3.72
CA LYS A 70 13.07 8.18 -3.24
C LYS A 70 12.11 7.35 -4.09
N VAL A 71 12.30 7.32 -5.42
CA VAL A 71 11.45 6.54 -6.32
C VAL A 71 11.66 5.04 -6.10
N ILE A 72 12.90 4.55 -6.12
CA ILE A 72 13.23 3.14 -5.91
C ILE A 72 12.77 2.70 -4.51
N GLY A 73 13.01 3.51 -3.49
CA GLY A 73 12.57 3.25 -2.13
C GLY A 73 11.05 3.06 -2.05
N MET A 74 10.27 3.99 -2.63
CA MET A 74 8.81 3.88 -2.62
C MET A 74 8.29 2.73 -3.47
N VAL A 75 8.93 2.42 -4.60
CA VAL A 75 8.60 1.24 -5.42
C VAL A 75 8.84 -0.07 -4.65
N LEU A 76 9.97 -0.19 -3.93
CA LEU A 76 10.24 -1.37 -3.10
C LEU A 76 9.22 -1.54 -1.97
N VAL A 77 8.85 -0.45 -1.30
CA VAL A 77 7.81 -0.46 -0.26
C VAL A 77 6.46 -0.85 -0.88
N ALA A 78 6.10 -0.30 -2.04
CA ALA A 78 4.85 -0.61 -2.72
C ALA A 78 4.79 -2.06 -3.23
N ALA A 79 5.89 -2.57 -3.78
CA ALA A 79 6.00 -3.97 -4.19
C ALA A 79 5.82 -4.92 -3.00
N GLY A 80 6.45 -4.60 -1.86
CA GLY A 80 6.26 -5.34 -0.62
C GLY A 80 4.80 -5.29 -0.13
N GLY A 81 4.18 -4.10 -0.16
CA GLY A 81 2.77 -3.93 0.18
C GLY A 81 1.83 -4.72 -0.72
N PHE A 82 2.09 -4.75 -2.03
CA PHE A 82 1.30 -5.49 -3.00
C PHE A 82 1.37 -7.00 -2.75
N GLN A 83 2.56 -7.53 -2.50
CA GLN A 83 2.74 -8.93 -2.14
C GLN A 83 2.06 -9.28 -0.81
N LEU A 84 2.04 -8.37 0.16
CA LEU A 84 1.29 -8.54 1.41
C LEU A 84 -0.23 -8.56 1.18
N VAL A 85 -0.75 -7.69 0.32
CA VAL A 85 -2.18 -7.72 -0.07
C VAL A 85 -2.52 -9.06 -0.71
N TRP A 86 -1.66 -9.54 -1.61
CA TRP A 86 -1.85 -10.84 -2.28
C TRP A 86 -1.92 -12.00 -1.27
N THR A 87 -0.98 -12.04 -0.32
CA THR A 87 -0.92 -13.13 0.69
C THR A 87 -2.04 -13.06 1.72
N VAL A 88 -2.46 -11.86 2.17
CA VAL A 88 -3.51 -11.74 3.21
C VAL A 88 -4.91 -12.07 2.69
N VAL A 89 -5.12 -11.95 1.38
CA VAL A 89 -6.38 -12.30 0.73
C VAL A 89 -6.51 -13.81 0.47
N GLN A 90 -5.38 -14.54 0.42
CA GLN A 90 -5.37 -15.98 0.21
C GLN A 90 -5.41 -16.74 1.56
N PRO A 91 -6.46 -17.54 1.82
CA PRO A 91 -6.55 -18.29 3.08
C PRO A 91 -5.44 -19.36 3.17
N GLY A 92 -4.86 -19.52 4.37
CA GLY A 92 -3.90 -20.59 4.66
C GLY A 92 -2.44 -20.29 4.38
N GLN A 93 -2.09 -19.12 3.81
CA GLN A 93 -0.69 -18.73 3.63
C GLN A 93 -0.13 -17.99 4.85
N ALA A 94 1.04 -18.43 5.30
CA ALA A 94 1.81 -17.72 6.31
C ALA A 94 2.36 -16.42 5.71
N SER A 95 2.01 -15.28 6.31
CA SER A 95 2.55 -13.99 5.89
C SER A 95 4.03 -13.90 6.28
N ARG A 96 4.92 -13.89 5.29
CA ARG A 96 6.37 -13.66 5.48
C ARG A 96 6.68 -12.16 5.49
N THR A 97 6.00 -11.41 6.35
CA THR A 97 6.05 -9.92 6.36
C THR A 97 7.47 -9.37 6.42
N VAL A 98 8.29 -9.93 7.31
CA VAL A 98 9.69 -9.54 7.46
C VAL A 98 10.48 -9.78 6.18
N LEU A 99 10.31 -10.93 5.55
CA LEU A 99 11.07 -11.29 4.34
C LEU A 99 10.72 -10.37 3.14
N VAL A 100 9.44 -9.99 3.05
CA VAL A 100 8.91 -9.14 1.98
C VAL A 100 9.30 -7.67 2.17
N LEU A 101 9.36 -7.18 3.42
CA LEU A 101 9.69 -5.79 3.73
C LEU A 101 11.18 -5.55 3.97
N ALA A 102 11.96 -6.60 4.29
CA ALA A 102 13.41 -6.51 4.49
C ALA A 102 14.15 -5.74 3.39
N PRO A 103 13.96 -6.00 2.08
CA PRO A 103 14.70 -5.26 1.06
C PRO A 103 14.37 -3.76 1.06
N ALA A 104 13.11 -3.39 1.25
CA ALA A 104 12.70 -1.98 1.32
C ALA A 104 13.27 -1.30 2.56
N LEU A 105 13.20 -1.96 3.72
CA LEU A 105 13.73 -1.46 4.98
C LEU A 105 15.25 -1.28 4.93
N LEU A 106 15.98 -2.28 4.42
CA LEU A 106 17.43 -2.22 4.26
C LEU A 106 17.84 -1.11 3.29
N PHE A 107 17.12 -0.94 2.18
CA PHE A 107 17.39 0.11 1.22
C PHE A 107 17.19 1.51 1.83
N LEU A 108 16.08 1.73 2.55
CA LEU A 108 15.81 3.01 3.21
C LEU A 108 16.79 3.29 4.35
N LEU A 109 17.13 2.29 5.16
CA LEU A 109 18.12 2.40 6.24
C LEU A 109 19.52 2.71 5.69
N ALA A 110 19.96 1.99 4.66
CA ALA A 110 21.24 2.25 4.02
C ALA A 110 21.30 3.67 3.47
N GLY A 111 20.26 4.11 2.75
CA GLY A 111 20.21 5.47 2.23
C GLY A 111 20.22 6.54 3.32
N ALA A 112 19.51 6.32 4.44
CA ALA A 112 19.51 7.25 5.57
C ALA A 112 20.86 7.29 6.31
N LEU A 113 21.53 6.15 6.49
CA LEU A 113 22.82 6.06 7.18
C LEU A 113 23.97 6.64 6.34
N PHE A 114 23.92 6.46 5.01
CA PHE A 114 24.90 7.01 4.09
C PHE A 114 24.51 8.37 3.52
N ASP A 115 23.48 9.01 4.08
CA ASP A 115 23.02 10.31 3.61
C ASP A 115 24.06 11.40 3.92
N ARG A 116 24.84 11.80 2.90
CA ARG A 116 25.80 12.90 2.96
C ARG A 116 25.28 14.15 2.26
N SER A 117 24.00 14.21 1.96
CA SER A 117 23.40 15.30 1.17
C SER A 117 23.35 16.63 1.93
N GLY A 118 23.51 16.63 3.25
CA GLY A 118 23.49 17.84 4.08
C GLY A 118 22.10 18.48 4.22
N PHE A 119 21.04 17.81 3.74
CA PHE A 119 19.68 18.31 3.85
C PHE A 119 19.19 18.27 5.30
N PRO A 120 18.51 19.35 5.77
CA PRO A 120 17.91 19.35 7.10
C PRO A 120 16.81 18.29 7.20
N LEU A 121 16.80 17.55 8.32
CA LEU A 121 15.76 16.56 8.62
C LEU A 121 14.37 17.16 8.70
N PHE A 122 14.23 18.45 8.98
CA PHE A 122 12.94 19.16 9.02
C PHE A 122 12.56 19.79 7.67
N GLY A 123 13.35 19.53 6.63
CA GLY A 123 13.16 20.10 5.31
C GLY A 123 13.66 21.55 5.20
N VAL A 124 13.70 22.04 3.97
CA VAL A 124 14.16 23.39 3.63
C VAL A 124 13.26 24.51 4.19
N HIS A 125 12.01 24.22 4.51
CA HIS A 125 11.06 25.15 5.12
C HIS A 125 10.40 24.56 6.36
N THR A 126 9.99 25.42 7.29
CA THR A 126 9.32 25.04 8.55
C THR A 126 8.08 24.17 8.35
N TYR A 127 7.38 24.32 7.22
CA TYR A 127 6.15 23.58 6.89
C TYR A 127 6.36 22.42 5.90
N SER A 128 7.60 22.16 5.47
CA SER A 128 7.90 21.10 4.48
C SER A 128 7.44 19.73 4.94
N VAL A 129 7.66 19.41 6.22
CA VAL A 129 7.23 18.13 6.81
C VAL A 129 5.72 17.99 6.80
N LEU A 130 5.00 19.02 7.27
CA LEU A 130 3.55 18.98 7.41
C LEU A 130 2.87 18.90 6.05
N ASN A 131 3.37 19.67 5.08
CA ASN A 131 2.89 19.61 3.70
C ASN A 131 3.16 18.24 3.09
N CYS A 132 4.38 17.71 3.22
CA CYS A 132 4.73 16.37 2.70
C CYS A 132 3.85 15.26 3.28
N ALA A 133 3.75 15.18 4.61
CA ALA A 133 2.94 14.16 5.26
C ALA A 133 1.46 14.32 4.91
N GLY A 134 0.94 15.55 4.94
CA GLY A 134 -0.44 15.87 4.60
C GLY A 134 -0.81 15.49 3.16
N THR A 135 0.05 15.84 2.19
CA THR A 135 -0.18 15.50 0.77
C THR A 135 -0.10 14.00 0.52
N ILE A 136 0.83 13.30 1.16
CA ILE A 136 0.92 11.83 1.05
C ILE A 136 -0.36 11.19 1.59
N ILE A 137 -0.80 11.58 2.79
CA ILE A 137 -2.01 11.03 3.40
C ILE A 137 -3.22 11.29 2.51
N MET A 138 -3.40 12.51 2.00
CA MET A 138 -4.51 12.85 1.10
C MET A 138 -4.47 12.08 -0.20
N ALA A 139 -3.29 11.95 -0.83
CA ALA A 139 -3.11 11.14 -2.04
C ALA A 139 -3.36 9.65 -1.81
N SER A 140 -3.12 9.16 -0.59
CA SER A 140 -3.37 7.77 -0.22
C SER A 140 -4.85 7.45 0.03
N ILE A 141 -5.72 8.42 0.28
CA ILE A 141 -7.16 8.17 0.51
C ILE A 141 -7.84 7.48 -0.69
N PRO A 142 -7.75 7.99 -1.94
CA PRO A 142 -8.37 7.33 -3.09
C PRO A 142 -7.72 5.97 -3.38
N ALA A 143 -6.40 5.85 -3.19
CA ALA A 143 -5.68 4.58 -3.32
C ALA A 143 -6.20 3.54 -2.31
N LEU A 144 -6.38 3.94 -1.05
CA LEU A 144 -6.92 3.08 0.00
C LEU A 144 -8.33 2.60 -0.34
N ALA A 145 -9.19 3.48 -0.87
CA ALA A 145 -10.54 3.13 -1.28
C ALA A 145 -10.53 2.06 -2.39
N ALA A 146 -9.70 2.24 -3.42
CA ALA A 146 -9.57 1.32 -4.55
C ALA A 146 -8.99 -0.03 -4.15
N ILE A 147 -7.89 -0.05 -3.38
CA ILE A 147 -7.25 -1.28 -2.89
C ILE A 147 -8.23 -2.06 -2.00
N ARG A 148 -8.93 -1.38 -1.08
CA ARG A 148 -9.94 -2.00 -0.23
C ARG A 148 -11.08 -2.61 -1.04
N PHE A 149 -11.54 -1.93 -2.10
CA PHE A 149 -12.57 -2.47 -2.98
C PHE A 149 -12.08 -3.74 -3.69
N ALA A 150 -10.84 -3.75 -4.18
CA ALA A 150 -10.24 -4.95 -4.76
C ALA A 150 -10.14 -6.10 -3.75
N MET A 151 -9.81 -5.82 -2.50
CA MET A 151 -9.74 -6.84 -1.44
C MET A 151 -11.09 -7.46 -1.10
N ARG A 152 -12.23 -6.85 -1.48
CA ARG A 152 -13.57 -7.48 -1.37
C ARG A 152 -13.82 -8.57 -2.41
N ALA A 153 -13.07 -8.60 -3.52
CA ALA A 153 -13.02 -9.79 -4.36
C ALA A 153 -12.33 -10.96 -3.63
N GLY A 154 -11.68 -10.65 -2.50
CA GLY A 154 -10.97 -11.50 -1.56
C GLY A 154 -11.83 -12.09 -0.42
N THR A 155 -11.28 -13.07 0.31
CA THR A 155 -11.85 -13.61 1.57
C THR A 155 -10.89 -13.34 2.75
N PRO A 156 -10.68 -12.06 3.12
CA PRO A 156 -9.76 -11.72 4.20
C PRO A 156 -10.27 -12.26 5.55
N THR A 157 -9.49 -13.14 6.18
CA THR A 157 -9.85 -13.78 7.45
C THR A 157 -9.61 -12.88 8.66
N ARG A 158 -8.61 -11.97 8.60
CA ARG A 158 -8.25 -11.03 9.66
C ARG A 158 -8.42 -9.58 9.18
N LEU A 159 -9.63 -9.05 9.35
CA LEU A 159 -10.04 -7.75 8.79
C LEU A 159 -9.18 -6.56 9.21
N SER A 160 -8.71 -6.52 10.47
CA SER A 160 -7.83 -5.43 10.93
C SER A 160 -6.45 -5.48 10.27
N ARG A 161 -5.85 -6.68 10.16
CA ARG A 161 -4.56 -6.86 9.47
C ARG A 161 -4.69 -6.59 7.96
N ALA A 162 -5.77 -7.05 7.34
CA ALA A 162 -6.07 -6.77 5.94
C ALA A 162 -6.20 -5.25 5.70
N GLY A 163 -6.90 -4.54 6.58
CA GLY A 163 -6.98 -3.08 6.55
C GLY A 163 -5.63 -2.39 6.72
N ALA A 164 -4.79 -2.85 7.65
CA ALA A 164 -3.45 -2.31 7.85
C ALA A 164 -2.59 -2.46 6.58
N ILE A 165 -2.59 -3.65 5.98
CA ILE A 165 -1.84 -3.94 4.74
C ILE A 165 -2.37 -3.11 3.56
N ALA A 166 -3.69 -2.92 3.46
CA ALA A 166 -4.28 -2.03 2.46
C ALA A 166 -3.81 -0.58 2.64
N GLY A 167 -3.78 -0.09 3.88
CA GLY A 167 -3.27 1.24 4.22
C GLY A 167 -1.77 1.39 3.97
N PHE A 168 -1.00 0.34 4.22
CA PHE A 168 0.44 0.33 3.90
C PHE A 168 0.67 0.48 2.39
N LEU A 169 -0.01 -0.33 1.57
CA LEU A 169 0.07 -0.23 0.11
C LEU A 169 -0.41 1.15 -0.39
N ALA A 170 -1.56 1.63 0.10
CA ALA A 170 -2.08 2.95 -0.27
C ALA A 170 -1.12 4.09 0.13
N GLY A 171 -0.53 4.00 1.33
CA GLY A 171 0.51 4.89 1.83
C GLY A 171 1.70 4.94 0.87
N SER A 172 2.22 3.77 0.48
CA SER A 172 3.38 3.68 -0.41
C SER A 172 3.10 4.24 -1.82
N VAL A 173 1.89 4.04 -2.34
CA VAL A 173 1.45 4.63 -3.63
C VAL A 173 1.35 6.15 -3.52
N GLY A 174 0.80 6.67 -2.41
CA GLY A 174 0.76 8.11 -2.14
C GLY A 174 2.16 8.72 -2.00
N GLY A 175 3.07 8.03 -1.30
CA GLY A 175 4.48 8.40 -1.20
C GLY A 175 5.17 8.42 -2.56
N LEU A 176 4.95 7.39 -3.39
CA LEU A 176 5.48 7.32 -4.75
C LEU A 176 4.98 8.49 -5.61
N ALA A 177 3.67 8.76 -5.60
CA ALA A 177 3.10 9.90 -6.31
C ALA A 177 3.69 11.23 -5.85
N TYR A 178 3.90 11.40 -4.54
CA TYR A 178 4.44 12.63 -3.96
C TYR A 178 5.90 12.90 -4.36
N THR A 179 6.66 11.90 -4.83
CA THR A 179 8.03 12.10 -5.32
C THR A 179 8.13 13.15 -6.45
N ILE A 180 7.05 13.35 -7.22
CA ILE A 180 6.94 14.30 -8.33
C ILE A 180 6.84 15.77 -7.84
N ALA A 181 6.26 15.98 -6.66
CA ALA A 181 6.06 17.31 -6.07
C ALA A 181 7.07 17.64 -4.96
N CYS A 182 7.73 16.63 -4.39
CA CYS A 182 8.66 16.84 -3.29
C CYS A 182 9.96 17.50 -3.75
N LEU A 183 10.25 18.67 -3.15
CA LEU A 183 11.51 19.42 -3.31
C LEU A 183 12.60 18.99 -2.31
N ASN A 184 12.24 18.22 -1.28
CA ASN A 184 13.19 17.79 -0.26
C ASN A 184 13.76 16.41 -0.58
N ASP A 185 14.91 16.38 -1.25
CA ASP A 185 15.50 15.17 -1.81
C ASP A 185 16.44 14.40 -0.86
N GLY A 186 16.57 14.84 0.40
CA GLY A 186 17.39 14.16 1.41
C GLY A 186 16.90 12.74 1.70
N ALA A 187 17.79 11.75 1.65
CA ALA A 187 17.47 10.34 1.84
C ALA A 187 16.95 10.07 3.26
N ALA A 188 17.54 10.69 4.28
CA ALA A 188 17.11 10.58 5.66
C ALA A 188 15.72 11.21 5.88
N PHE A 189 15.43 12.34 5.23
CA PHE A 189 14.10 12.96 5.29
C PHE A 189 13.02 12.03 4.72
N VAL A 190 13.27 11.45 3.54
CA VAL A 190 12.32 10.52 2.90
C VAL A 190 12.13 9.29 3.78
N ALA A 191 13.22 8.68 4.27
CA ALA A 191 13.15 7.49 5.11
C ALA A 191 12.33 7.72 6.39
N VAL A 192 12.41 8.90 7.01
CA VAL A 192 11.67 9.19 8.24
C VAL A 192 10.23 9.62 7.93
N TRP A 193 10.03 10.69 7.16
CA TRP A 193 8.72 11.33 7.05
C TRP A 193 7.76 10.59 6.13
N TYR A 194 8.25 9.96 5.05
CA TYR A 194 7.37 9.12 4.23
C TYR A 194 6.94 7.89 5.02
N SER A 195 7.86 7.29 5.81
CA SER A 195 7.52 6.17 6.68
C SER A 195 6.48 6.54 7.73
N ILE A 196 6.58 7.73 8.34
CA ILE A 196 5.57 8.24 9.27
C ILE A 196 4.21 8.42 8.57
N ALA A 197 4.18 9.05 7.39
CA ALA A 197 2.94 9.23 6.63
C ALA A 197 2.31 7.87 6.26
N ILE A 198 3.11 6.91 5.79
CA ILE A 198 2.68 5.54 5.50
C ILE A 198 2.15 4.85 6.75
N ALA A 199 2.80 5.02 7.90
CA ALA A 199 2.35 4.46 9.18
C ALA A 199 0.99 5.05 9.60
N CYS A 200 0.76 6.34 9.40
CA CYS A 200 -0.53 6.98 9.64
C CYS A 200 -1.63 6.37 8.75
N VAL A 201 -1.37 6.21 7.44
CA VAL A 201 -2.34 5.59 6.52
C VAL A 201 -2.57 4.11 6.85
N THR A 202 -1.53 3.41 7.31
CA THR A 202 -1.61 2.03 7.80
C THR A 202 -2.51 1.92 9.03
N ALA A 203 -2.35 2.82 10.01
CA ALA A 203 -3.21 2.88 11.18
C ALA A 203 -4.67 3.23 10.82
N LEU A 204 -4.86 4.14 9.87
CA LEU A 204 -6.17 4.48 9.32
C LEU A 204 -6.82 3.27 8.64
N GLY A 205 -6.07 2.55 7.82
CA GLY A 205 -6.52 1.30 7.20
C GLY A 205 -6.86 0.23 8.24
N ALA A 206 -6.05 0.07 9.28
CA ALA A 206 -6.25 -0.91 10.34
C ALA A 206 -7.51 -0.66 11.17
N SER A 207 -7.85 0.60 11.41
CA SER A 207 -9.03 1.03 12.19
C SER A 207 -10.33 0.97 11.39
N ILE A 208 -10.29 1.35 10.11
CA ILE A 208 -11.46 1.34 9.21
C ILE A 208 -11.73 -0.07 8.65
N GLY A 209 -10.68 -0.88 8.47
CA GLY A 209 -10.74 -2.23 7.88
C GLY A 209 -11.84 -3.12 8.46
N PRO A 210 -11.93 -3.33 9.79
CA PRO A 210 -12.97 -4.17 10.40
C PRO A 210 -14.39 -3.72 10.11
N LYS A 211 -14.66 -2.42 9.96
CA LYS A 211 -16.01 -1.92 9.68
C LYS A 211 -16.39 -2.07 8.21
N LEU A 212 -15.44 -1.87 7.30
CA LEU A 212 -15.70 -1.79 5.87
C LEU A 212 -15.42 -3.08 5.09
N LEU A 213 -14.67 -4.02 5.67
CA LEU A 213 -14.40 -5.35 5.10
C LEU A 213 -15.28 -6.45 5.71
N ARG A 214 -16.14 -6.12 6.68
CA ARG A 214 -17.24 -7.01 7.10
C ARG A 214 -18.20 -7.19 5.92
N TRP A 215 -18.50 -8.44 5.61
CA TRP A 215 -19.52 -8.85 4.65
C TRP A 215 -20.90 -8.64 5.26
#